data_AF-A0A536XQT6-F1
#
_entry.id   AF-A0A536XQT6-F1
#
_cell.length_a   1.000
_cell.length_b   1.000
_cell.length_c   1.000
_cell.angle_alpha   90.00
_cell.angle_beta   90.00
_cell.angle_gamma   90.00
#
_symmetry.space_group_name_H-M   'P 1'
#
loop_
_entity.id
_entity.type
_entity.pdbx_description
1 polymer ?
#
loop_
_entity_poly.entity_id
_entity_poly.type
_entity_poly.pdbx_seq_one_letter_code
_entity_poly.pdbx_strand_id
1 'polypeptide(L)'
;MPARVEGRWKTAQGELALKQEFQKVSGTLNSGNVAVPISRGNLSGDQIRFVASGAEYRGRVNGNTIEGTVKSAGKSADWKAAR
;
A
#
# COMPACT_ATOMS: atom_id res chain seq x y z
N MET A 1 -1.58 -16.50 -11.92
CA MET A 1 -0.58 -15.40 -11.98
C MET A 1 -0.83 -14.49 -10.79
N PRO A 2 0.19 -14.15 -9.96
CA PRO A 2 0.00 -13.26 -8.80
C PRO A 2 -0.43 -11.86 -9.25
N ALA A 3 -1.20 -11.15 -8.41
CA ALA A 3 -1.57 -9.77 -8.70
C ALA A 3 -0.30 -8.91 -8.77
N ARG A 4 -0.25 -7.99 -9.73
CA ARG A 4 0.89 -7.11 -9.94
C ARG A 4 0.60 -5.79 -9.21
N VAL A 5 1.29 -5.56 -8.10
CA VAL A 5 1.09 -4.36 -7.25
C VAL A 5 2.20 -3.33 -7.43
N GLU A 6 3.25 -3.66 -8.18
CA GLU A 6 4.30 -2.73 -8.57
C GLU A 6 3.70 -1.54 -9.35
N GLY A 7 4.22 -0.35 -9.08
CA GLY A 7 3.77 0.88 -9.73
C GLY A 7 3.66 2.05 -8.77
N ARG A 8 3.24 3.19 -9.32
CA ARG A 8 2.89 4.39 -8.56
C ARG A 8 1.38 4.40 -8.36
N TRP A 9 0.96 4.57 -7.12
CA TRP A 9 -0.43 4.57 -6.71
C TRP A 9 -0.76 5.91 -6.07
N LYS A 10 -1.76 6.61 -6.57
CA LYS A 10 -2.30 7.81 -5.94
C LYS A 10 -3.27 7.41 -4.84
N THR A 11 -3.00 7.88 -3.63
CA THR A 11 -3.89 7.76 -2.48
C THR A 11 -4.40 9.15 -2.09
N ALA A 12 -5.40 9.21 -1.20
CA ALA A 12 -5.85 10.48 -0.62
C ALA A 12 -4.75 11.21 0.18
N GLN A 13 -3.72 10.48 0.62
CA GLN A 13 -2.61 11.02 1.41
C GLN A 13 -1.47 11.53 0.51
N GLY A 14 -1.37 11.06 -0.73
CA GLY A 14 -0.33 11.43 -1.69
C GLY A 14 0.01 10.32 -2.69
N GLU A 15 1.28 10.15 -3.04
CA GLU A 15 1.75 9.16 -4.02
C GLU A 15 2.51 8.02 -3.36
N LEU A 16 2.05 6.80 -3.57
CA LEU A 16 2.63 5.57 -3.05
C LEU A 16 3.38 4.83 -4.16
N ALA A 17 4.70 4.84 -4.10
CA ALA A 17 5.53 4.04 -4.99
C ALA A 17 5.72 2.64 -4.39
N LEU A 18 5.20 1.61 -5.06
CA LEU A 18 5.37 0.20 -4.68
C LEU A 18 6.27 -0.52 -5.68
N LYS A 19 7.17 -1.33 -5.13
CA LYS A 19 7.98 -2.32 -5.83
C LYS A 19 7.65 -3.69 -5.26
N GLN A 20 7.26 -4.60 -6.14
CA GLN A 20 7.00 -5.98 -5.80
C GLN A 20 8.20 -6.84 -6.22
N GLU A 21 8.76 -7.56 -5.27
CA GLU A 21 9.80 -8.56 -5.51
C GLU A 21 9.26 -9.92 -5.05
N PHE A 22 8.64 -10.63 -5.99
CA PHE A 22 7.87 -11.85 -5.73
C PHE A 22 6.70 -11.63 -4.74
N GLN A 23 6.87 -12.09 -3.50
CA GLN A 23 5.91 -11.95 -2.40
C GLN A 23 6.24 -10.76 -1.49
N LYS A 24 7.47 -10.24 -1.56
CA LYS A 24 7.88 -9.07 -0.78
C LYS A 24 7.46 -7.80 -1.49
N VAL A 25 6.94 -6.85 -0.72
CA VAL A 25 6.59 -5.51 -1.21
C VAL A 25 7.44 -4.50 -0.47
N SER A 26 8.11 -3.64 -1.24
CA SER A 26 8.89 -2.51 -0.72
C SER A 26 8.44 -1.24 -1.42
N GLY A 27 8.72 -0.07 -0.86
CA GLY A 27 8.17 1.15 -1.40
C GLY A 27 8.26 2.34 -0.48
N THR A 28 7.67 3.44 -0.93
CA THR A 28 7.67 4.71 -0.22
C THR A 28 6.34 5.41 -0.43
N LEU A 29 5.67 5.77 0.65
CA LEU A 29 4.47 6.60 0.66
C LEU A 29 4.92 8.05 0.77
N ASN A 30 4.77 8.81 -0.32
CA ASN A 30 4.99 10.24 -0.32
C ASN A 30 3.68 10.95 0.02
N SER A 31 3.57 11.41 1.27
CA SER A 31 2.41 12.15 1.75
C SER A 31 2.70 13.64 1.73
N GLY A 32 2.54 14.24 0.54
CA GLY A 32 2.81 15.66 0.29
C GLY A 32 4.29 16.04 0.48
N ASN A 33 4.66 16.36 1.72
CA ASN A 33 6.00 16.83 2.09
C ASN A 33 6.84 15.76 2.83
N VAL A 34 6.26 14.60 3.14
CA VAL A 34 6.93 13.54 3.90
C VAL A 34 6.95 12.25 3.10
N ALA A 35 8.15 11.80 2.74
CA ALA A 35 8.37 10.48 2.15
C ALA A 35 8.62 9.45 3.25
N VAL A 36 7.64 8.56 3.45
CA VAL A 36 7.68 7.52 4.46
C VAL A 36 7.98 6.17 3.79
N PRO A 37 9.09 5.49 4.12
CA PRO A 37 9.35 4.14 3.63
C PRO A 37 8.33 3.17 4.22
N ILE A 38 7.85 2.24 3.37
CA ILE A 38 7.00 1.15 3.85
C ILE A 38 7.88 -0.01 4.34
N SER A 39 7.37 -0.76 5.31
CA SER A 39 8.04 -1.88 5.96
C SER A 39 7.06 -3.05 6.11
N ARG A 40 7.57 -4.28 6.30
CA ARG A 40 6.74 -5.49 6.41
C ARG A 40 5.71 -5.64 5.26
N GLY A 41 6.11 -5.27 4.05
CA GLY A 41 5.27 -5.43 2.88
C GLY A 41 5.23 -6.88 2.40
N ASN A 42 4.03 -7.45 2.35
CA ASN A 42 3.78 -8.81 1.92
C ASN A 42 2.58 -8.86 0.97
N LEU A 43 2.71 -9.64 -0.09
CA LEU A 43 1.66 -9.88 -1.07
C LEU A 43 1.22 -11.34 -1.03
N SER A 44 -0.08 -11.57 -0.98
CA SER A 44 -0.67 -12.91 -0.99
C SER A 44 -1.86 -12.92 -1.94
N GLY A 45 -1.67 -13.48 -3.13
CA GLY A 45 -2.68 -13.49 -4.19
C GLY A 45 -2.97 -12.07 -4.70
N ASP A 46 -4.18 -11.59 -4.46
CA ASP A 46 -4.67 -10.23 -4.69
C ASP A 46 -4.55 -9.31 -3.47
N GLN A 47 -4.19 -9.84 -2.30
CA GLN A 47 -4.19 -9.08 -1.06
C GLN A 47 -2.79 -8.58 -0.69
N ILE A 48 -2.67 -7.28 -0.50
CA ILE A 48 -1.45 -6.58 -0.12
C ILE A 48 -1.53 -6.10 1.32
N ARG A 49 -0.45 -6.27 2.08
CA ARG A 49 -0.32 -5.72 3.44
C ARG A 49 1.05 -5.09 3.61
N PHE A 50 1.13 -3.90 4.19
CA PHE A 50 2.38 -3.23 4.52
C PHE A 50 2.19 -2.27 5.69
N VAL A 51 3.28 -1.82 6.31
CA VAL A 51 3.27 -0.85 7.41
C VAL A 51 4.02 0.41 7.00
N ALA A 52 3.39 1.57 7.12
CA ALA A 52 4.01 2.86 6.85
C ALA A 52 3.72 3.83 8.00
N SER A 53 4.75 4.53 8.50
CA SER A 53 4.63 5.48 9.62
C SER A 53 3.95 4.91 10.88
N GLY A 54 4.09 3.60 11.13
CA GLY A 54 3.41 2.92 12.24
C GLY A 54 1.94 2.56 11.98
N ALA A 55 1.39 2.88 10.80
CA ALA A 55 0.06 2.47 10.37
C ALA A 55 0.13 1.22 9.48
N GLU A 56 -0.74 0.24 9.73
CA GLU A 56 -0.84 -0.99 8.96
C GLU A 56 -1.88 -0.84 7.85
N TYR A 57 -1.42 -0.90 6.61
CA TYR A 57 -2.23 -0.83 5.40
C TYR A 57 -2.56 -2.24 4.94
N ARG A 58 -3.85 -2.51 4.72
CA ARG A 58 -4.31 -3.77 4.13
C ARG A 58 -5.24 -3.45 2.98
N GLY A 59 -4.95 -3.99 1.81
CA GLY A 59 -5.75 -3.76 0.62
C GLY A 59 -5.88 -5.01 -0.23
N ARG A 60 -6.86 -4.99 -1.11
CA ARG A 60 -7.00 -5.92 -2.23
C ARG A 60 -6.76 -5.16 -3.52
N VAL A 61 -5.92 -5.72 -4.37
CA VAL A 61 -5.54 -5.16 -5.66
C VAL A 61 -6.47 -5.72 -6.73
N ASN A 62 -7.33 -4.87 -7.27
CA ASN A 62 -8.25 -5.17 -8.36
C ASN A 62 -7.82 -4.39 -9.61
N GLY A 63 -6.90 -4.97 -10.38
CA GLY A 63 -6.38 -4.38 -11.61
C GLY A 63 -5.61 -3.07 -11.39
N ASN A 64 -6.32 -1.95 -11.44
CA ASN A 64 -5.76 -0.59 -11.39
C ASN A 64 -6.14 0.16 -10.10
N THR A 65 -6.84 -0.51 -9.20
CA THR A 65 -7.34 0.04 -7.94
C THR A 65 -6.99 -0.88 -6.78
N ILE A 66 -6.58 -0.30 -5.67
CA ILE A 66 -6.40 -0.96 -4.40
C ILE A 66 -7.45 -0.41 -3.45
N GLU A 67 -8.20 -1.31 -2.83
CA GLU A 67 -9.22 -0.95 -1.86
C GLU A 67 -9.01 -1.75 -0.58
N GLY A 68 -9.14 -1.08 0.57
CA GLY A 68 -9.17 -1.77 1.85
C GLY A 68 -9.19 -0.79 3.01
N THR A 69 -8.47 -1.12 4.07
CA THR A 69 -8.42 -0.28 5.29
C THR A 69 -6.99 -0.10 5.79
N VAL A 70 -6.68 1.10 6.29
CA VAL A 70 -5.48 1.42 7.07
C VAL A 70 -5.82 1.45 8.55
N LYS A 71 -5.01 0.79 9.39
CA LYS A 71 -5.14 0.76 10.84
C LYS A 71 -3.97 1.51 11.48
N SER A 72 -4.24 2.61 12.17
CA SER A 72 -3.25 3.43 12.88
C SER A 72 -3.70 3.70 14.30
N ALA A 73 -2.85 3.42 15.30
CA ALA A 73 -3.11 3.71 16.72
C ALA A 73 -4.52 3.28 17.21
N GLY A 74 -5.01 2.12 16.76
CA GLY A 74 -6.33 1.59 17.14
C GLY A 74 -7.51 2.12 16.31
N LYS A 75 -7.30 3.11 15.44
CA LYS A 75 -8.32 3.59 14.48
C LYS A 75 -8.15 2.89 13.14
N SER A 76 -9.25 2.44 12.56
CA SER A 76 -9.32 1.96 11.19
C SER A 76 -9.93 3.05 10.31
N ALA A 77 -9.31 3.33 9.18
CA ALA A 77 -9.84 4.23 8.16
C ALA A 77 -9.86 3.50 6.81
N ASP A 78 -10.83 3.83 5.97
CA ASP A 78 -10.85 3.36 4.59
C ASP A 78 -9.66 3.96 3.84
N TRP A 79 -8.94 3.13 3.10
CA TRP A 79 -7.92 3.61 2.18
C TRP A 79 -8.20 3.07 0.78
N LYS A 80 -8.01 3.95 -0.20
CA LYS A 80 -8.08 3.61 -1.60
C LYS A 80 -6.84 4.15 -2.29
N ALA A 81 -6.33 3.36 -3.23
CA ALA A 81 -5.23 3.75 -4.09
C ALA A 81 -5.62 3.46 -5.54
N ALA A 82 -5.29 4.36 -6.47
CA ALA A 82 -5.50 4.17 -7.89
C ALA A 82 -4.22 4.53 -8.64
N ARG A 83 -3.87 3.78 -9.68
CA ARG A 83 -2.69 4.07 -10.51
C ARG A 83 -3.00 5.09 -11.60
#